data_AF-A0A3M7Q7E2-F1
#
_entry.id   AF-A0A3M7Q7E2-F1
#
_cell.length_a   1.000
_cell.length_b   1.000
_cell.length_c   1.000
_cell.angle_alpha   90.00
_cell.angle_beta   90.00
_cell.angle_gamma   90.00
#
_symmetry.space_group_name_H-M   'P 1'
#
loop_
_entity.id
_entity.type
_entity.pdbx_description
1 polymer ?
#
loop_
_entity_poly.entity_id
_entity_poly.type
_entity_poly.pdbx_seq_one_letter_code
_entity_poly.pdbx_strand_id
1 'polypeptide(L)'
;MNPNKLAPLLVIISCLFSVSIQQEQGNEVKPELTTKEQDKMISQSTTAFAQLNSKTPDQTETTDDNLVSNLPHTDSTDHPVPIFFKPAPLSPEYRPYIIQQQTYTNTGELIIENLIGGVPFDCTYKPTGHWRDGQYCDIFHACVFGRQRKSYPCPFVGERTYFDEVSRRCEFARLNPNACASNLFYY
;
A
#
# COMPACT_ATOMS: atom_id res chain seq x y z
N MET A 1 -56.70 -11.75 32.39
CA MET A 1 -55.95 -11.11 33.48
C MET A 1 -55.70 -12.15 34.58
N ASN A 2 -54.48 -12.68 34.64
CA ASN A 2 -53.88 -13.23 35.85
C ASN A 2 -52.34 -13.20 35.63
N PRO A 3 -51.54 -12.64 36.55
CA PRO A 3 -50.12 -12.32 36.34
C PRO A 3 -49.18 -13.39 36.94
N ASN A 4 -47.88 -13.20 36.69
CA ASN A 4 -46.67 -13.82 37.31
C ASN A 4 -45.82 -14.61 36.30
N LYS A 5 -44.82 -14.00 35.63
CA LYS A 5 -43.43 -13.71 36.09
C LYS A 5 -42.70 -14.94 36.65
N LEU A 6 -41.70 -15.47 35.94
CA LEU A 6 -40.26 -15.24 36.19
C LEU A 6 -39.41 -16.05 35.18
N ALA A 7 -38.33 -15.45 34.70
CA ALA A 7 -37.34 -16.04 33.78
C ALA A 7 -36.15 -16.68 34.57
N PRO A 8 -35.00 -17.01 33.95
CA PRO A 8 -34.46 -18.38 33.91
C PRO A 8 -33.25 -18.61 34.83
N LEU A 9 -33.04 -19.86 35.26
CA LEU A 9 -31.83 -20.27 35.98
C LEU A 9 -30.82 -20.90 35.01
N LEU A 10 -29.63 -20.30 34.95
CA LEU A 10 -28.39 -20.89 34.46
C LEU A 10 -28.07 -22.18 35.23
N VAL A 11 -27.72 -23.26 34.52
CA VAL A 11 -26.87 -24.32 35.07
C VAL A 11 -25.74 -24.61 34.09
N ILE A 12 -24.55 -24.39 34.62
CA ILE A 12 -23.22 -24.52 34.03
C ILE A 12 -22.92 -26.03 33.86
N ILE A 13 -22.64 -26.47 32.65
CA ILE A 13 -22.12 -27.83 32.39
C ILE A 13 -20.60 -27.78 32.54
N SER A 14 -20.14 -28.54 33.53
CA SER A 14 -18.75 -28.73 33.95
C SER A 14 -17.92 -29.45 32.90
N CYS A 15 -16.83 -28.82 32.44
CA CYS A 15 -15.73 -29.48 31.74
C CYS A 15 -14.79 -30.11 32.77
N LEU A 16 -14.77 -31.45 32.84
CA LEU A 16 -13.69 -32.23 33.46
C LEU A 16 -13.10 -33.14 32.38
N PHE A 17 -12.08 -32.66 31.68
CA PHE A 17 -11.12 -33.51 30.99
C PHE A 17 -9.74 -33.22 31.57
N SER A 18 -9.32 -34.13 32.45
CA SER A 18 -7.94 -34.24 32.93
C SER A 18 -7.06 -34.77 31.81
N VAL A 19 -6.11 -33.97 31.35
CA VAL A 19 -4.94 -34.44 30.60
C VAL A 19 -3.71 -34.00 31.36
N SER A 20 -3.04 -34.97 31.97
CA SER A 20 -1.73 -34.81 32.62
C SER A 20 -0.65 -34.78 31.55
N ILE A 21 0.10 -33.68 31.46
CA ILE A 21 1.38 -33.64 30.76
C ILE A 21 2.45 -33.31 31.80
N GLN A 22 3.37 -34.25 31.97
CA GLN A 22 4.62 -34.09 32.73
C GLN A 22 5.47 -33.03 32.02
N GLN A 23 5.88 -32.00 32.77
CA GLN A 23 6.76 -30.95 32.29
C GLN A 23 8.17 -31.23 32.82
N GLU A 24 9.08 -31.58 31.90
CA GLU A 24 10.52 -31.58 32.14
C GLU A 24 11.00 -30.18 32.53
N GLN A 25 11.81 -30.10 33.59
CA GLN A 25 12.47 -28.88 34.02
C GLN A 25 13.70 -28.62 33.14
N GLY A 26 13.52 -27.84 32.08
CA GLY A 26 14.59 -27.18 31.36
C GLY A 26 14.86 -25.80 31.97
N ASN A 27 15.98 -25.67 32.67
CA ASN A 27 16.55 -24.39 33.09
C ASN A 27 16.89 -23.55 31.84
N GLU A 28 16.21 -22.41 31.65
CA GLU A 28 16.75 -21.31 30.85
C GLU A 28 16.49 -20.00 31.58
N VAL A 29 17.59 -19.37 32.00
CA VAL A 29 17.62 -18.06 32.65
C VAL A 29 17.18 -17.02 31.62
N LYS A 30 15.94 -16.54 31.74
CA LYS A 30 15.45 -15.39 30.98
C LYS A 30 15.78 -14.10 31.76
N PRO A 31 16.50 -13.13 31.18
CA PRO A 31 16.65 -11.82 31.81
C PRO A 31 15.32 -11.07 31.80
N GLU A 32 14.91 -10.65 32.99
CA GLU A 32 13.79 -9.76 33.26
C GLU A 32 14.12 -8.38 32.70
N LEU A 33 13.68 -8.11 31.46
CA LEU A 33 13.74 -6.77 30.88
C LEU A 33 12.53 -5.99 31.36
N THR A 34 12.81 -4.98 32.17
CA THR A 34 11.86 -4.11 32.85
C THR A 34 10.98 -3.35 31.87
N THR A 35 9.67 -3.40 32.12
CA THR A 35 8.55 -2.85 31.34
C THR A 35 8.47 -1.31 31.39
N LYS A 36 9.59 -0.61 31.19
CA LYS A 36 9.64 0.87 31.14
C LYS A 36 10.44 1.44 29.96
N GLU A 37 10.99 0.61 29.08
CA GLU A 37 11.73 1.08 27.89
C GLU A 37 11.15 0.63 26.53
N GLN A 38 10.11 -0.21 26.54
CA GLN A 38 9.51 -0.75 25.30
C GLN A 38 8.47 0.19 24.64
N ASP A 39 7.99 1.21 25.35
CA ASP A 39 7.13 2.27 24.79
C ASP A 39 7.91 3.40 24.09
N LYS A 40 9.25 3.34 24.06
CA LYS A 40 10.07 4.33 23.36
C LYS A 40 10.49 3.92 21.94
N MET A 41 10.39 2.64 21.58
CA MET A 41 10.78 2.15 20.24
C MET A 41 9.63 2.02 19.23
N ILE A 42 8.36 2.05 19.65
CA ILE A 42 7.21 2.05 18.71
C ILE A 42 6.73 3.47 18.37
N SER A 43 7.40 4.51 18.88
CA SER A 43 7.09 5.94 18.64
C SER A 43 8.17 6.69 17.84
N GLN A 44 9.12 5.98 17.22
CA GLN A 44 10.22 6.62 16.46
C GLN A 44 10.19 6.34 14.94
N SER A 45 9.26 5.52 14.44
CA SER A 45 9.16 5.24 13.00
C SER A 45 8.20 6.16 12.23
N THR A 46 7.54 7.11 12.89
CA THR A 46 6.50 7.97 12.27
C THR A 46 6.83 9.46 12.22
N THR A 47 8.05 9.87 12.60
CA THR A 47 8.41 11.30 12.67
C THR A 47 9.69 11.61 11.88
N ALA A 48 9.70 11.28 10.58
CA ALA A 48 10.84 11.62 9.71
C ALA A 48 10.49 12.09 8.30
N PHE A 49 9.23 12.47 8.01
CA PHE A 49 8.85 12.96 6.66
C PHE A 49 8.10 14.31 6.63
N ALA A 50 7.97 15.01 7.76
CA ALA A 50 7.17 16.24 7.84
C ALA A 50 7.96 17.55 7.85
N GLN A 51 9.26 17.55 7.57
CA GLN A 51 10.06 18.78 7.55
C GLN A 51 11.10 18.74 6.43
N LEU A 52 10.71 19.15 5.23
CA LEU A 52 11.56 19.86 4.27
C LEU A 52 10.66 20.41 3.16
N ASN A 53 10.80 21.72 2.92
CA ASN A 53 10.27 22.51 1.78
C ASN A 53 9.05 23.41 2.06
N SER A 54 9.19 24.32 3.03
CA SER A 54 8.65 25.68 2.91
C SER A 54 9.78 26.63 2.53
N LYS A 55 10.07 26.73 1.22
CA LYS A 55 10.83 27.87 0.70
C LYS A 55 10.35 28.22 -0.70
N THR A 56 9.39 29.12 -0.73
CA THR A 56 8.92 29.87 -1.90
C THR A 56 10.04 30.80 -2.36
N PRO A 57 10.51 30.74 -3.61
CA PRO A 57 11.13 31.87 -4.26
C PRO A 57 10.06 32.61 -5.06
N ASP A 58 9.81 33.84 -4.62
CA ASP A 58 9.25 34.93 -5.40
C ASP A 58 10.17 35.19 -6.60
N GLN A 59 9.67 35.02 -7.83
CA GLN A 59 10.25 35.63 -9.02
C GLN A 59 9.14 36.05 -9.98
N THR A 60 8.94 37.36 -9.97
CA THR A 60 8.29 38.15 -11.00
C THR A 60 9.36 38.49 -12.02
N GLU A 61 9.22 38.08 -13.29
CA GLU A 61 9.92 38.76 -14.39
C GLU A 61 9.16 38.57 -15.71
N THR A 62 8.78 39.72 -16.26
CA THR A 62 8.22 39.97 -17.59
C THR A 62 9.28 39.84 -18.69
N THR A 63 8.82 39.81 -19.95
CA THR A 63 9.36 40.54 -21.14
C THR A 63 9.59 39.65 -22.38
N ASP A 64 8.68 39.86 -23.35
CA ASP A 64 8.80 40.06 -24.82
C ASP A 64 9.37 39.01 -25.80
N ASP A 65 8.50 38.66 -26.76
CA ASP A 65 8.64 38.72 -28.22
C ASP A 65 10.03 38.71 -28.90
N ASN A 66 10.32 37.69 -29.73
CA ASN A 66 10.68 37.88 -31.16
C ASN A 66 10.91 36.57 -31.95
N LEU A 67 10.03 36.34 -32.93
CA LEU A 67 10.25 36.26 -34.39
C LEU A 67 11.58 35.72 -35.01
N VAL A 68 11.39 34.87 -36.05
CA VAL A 68 12.19 34.63 -37.29
C VAL A 68 13.32 33.58 -37.32
N SER A 69 13.01 32.49 -38.04
CA SER A 69 13.73 31.83 -39.15
C SER A 69 15.26 31.70 -39.15
N ASN A 70 15.75 30.47 -39.31
CA ASN A 70 16.20 29.95 -40.61
C ASN A 70 16.73 28.50 -40.53
N LEU A 71 16.30 27.68 -41.50
CA LEU A 71 16.84 26.36 -41.81
C LEU A 71 18.25 26.46 -42.39
N PRO A 72 19.03 25.37 -42.27
CA PRO A 72 19.64 24.77 -43.45
C PRO A 72 19.23 23.31 -43.62
N HIS A 73 18.85 22.96 -44.86
CA HIS A 73 18.72 21.59 -45.35
C HIS A 73 20.09 20.91 -45.36
N THR A 74 20.20 19.78 -44.67
CA THR A 74 21.20 18.76 -44.99
C THR A 74 20.47 17.53 -45.52
N ASP A 75 20.46 17.45 -46.84
CA ASP A 75 20.19 16.29 -47.66
C ASP A 75 21.34 15.28 -47.47
N SER A 76 21.06 14.08 -46.96
CA SER A 76 21.87 12.89 -47.20
C SER A 76 21.23 11.63 -46.59
N THR A 77 21.01 10.67 -47.48
CA THR A 77 21.18 9.21 -47.31
C THR A 77 20.13 8.36 -46.59
N ASP A 78 19.70 7.35 -47.37
CA ASP A 78 19.19 6.03 -47.00
C ASP A 78 17.90 5.97 -46.20
N HIS A 79 16.82 5.66 -46.92
CA HIS A 79 15.56 5.20 -46.34
C HIS A 79 15.68 3.70 -46.02
N PRO A 80 15.85 3.28 -44.76
CA PRO A 80 15.49 1.93 -44.38
C PRO A 80 13.98 1.76 -44.61
N VAL A 81 13.62 0.67 -45.28
CA VAL A 81 12.25 0.20 -45.50
C VAL A 81 11.40 0.45 -44.24
N PRO A 82 10.21 1.04 -44.34
CA PRO A 82 9.33 1.17 -43.18
C PRO A 82 8.99 -0.23 -42.70
N ILE A 83 9.61 -0.64 -41.60
CA ILE A 83 9.17 -1.78 -40.82
C ILE A 83 7.78 -1.39 -40.34
N PHE A 84 6.75 -1.92 -41.00
CA PHE A 84 5.38 -1.89 -40.53
C PHE A 84 5.36 -2.70 -39.23
N PHE A 85 5.70 -2.04 -38.12
CA PHE A 85 5.39 -2.55 -36.80
C PHE A 85 3.88 -2.65 -36.75
N LYS A 86 3.38 -3.88 -36.92
CA LYS A 86 2.00 -4.23 -36.67
C LYS A 86 1.69 -3.69 -35.26
N PRO A 87 0.80 -2.71 -35.09
CA PRO A 87 0.46 -2.21 -33.76
C PRO A 87 0.11 -3.42 -32.91
N ALA A 88 0.83 -3.61 -31.80
CA ALA A 88 0.43 -4.61 -30.83
C ALA A 88 -1.07 -4.38 -30.55
N PRO A 89 -1.91 -5.43 -30.59
CA PRO A 89 -3.35 -5.26 -30.43
C PRO A 89 -3.61 -4.45 -29.16
N LEU A 90 -4.25 -3.29 -29.35
CA LEU A 90 -4.69 -2.39 -28.29
C LEU A 90 -5.86 -3.06 -27.55
N SER A 91 -5.53 -4.02 -26.70
CA SER A 91 -6.39 -4.41 -25.60
C SER A 91 -5.46 -4.60 -24.41
N PRO A 92 -5.17 -3.55 -23.63
CA PRO A 92 -4.58 -3.75 -22.33
C PRO A 92 -5.59 -4.59 -21.55
N GLU A 93 -5.27 -5.86 -21.37
CA GLU A 93 -5.96 -6.67 -20.40
C GLU A 93 -5.64 -6.01 -19.05
N TYR A 94 -6.55 -5.15 -18.56
CA TYR A 94 -6.45 -4.42 -17.29
C TYR A 94 -6.59 -5.40 -16.13
N ARG A 95 -5.67 -6.35 -16.06
CA ARG A 95 -5.58 -7.34 -15.01
C ARG A 95 -4.34 -7.03 -14.20
N PRO A 96 -4.49 -6.88 -12.87
CA PRO A 96 -3.34 -6.74 -12.02
C PRO A 96 -2.42 -7.96 -12.15
N TYR A 97 -1.11 -7.74 -12.18
CA TYR A 97 -0.10 -8.78 -12.20
C TYR A 97 1.03 -8.49 -11.23
N ILE A 98 1.64 -9.52 -10.66
CA ILE A 98 2.72 -9.37 -9.69
C ILE A 98 4.00 -8.94 -10.41
N ILE A 99 4.68 -7.95 -9.83
CA ILE A 99 6.03 -7.55 -10.18
C ILE A 99 6.89 -7.73 -8.94
N GLN A 100 7.97 -8.50 -9.04
CA GLN A 100 8.99 -8.59 -8.00
C GLN A 100 10.13 -7.64 -8.35
N GLN A 101 10.34 -6.63 -7.52
CA GLN A 101 11.39 -5.65 -7.73
C GLN A 101 12.42 -5.71 -6.60
N GLN A 102 13.69 -5.88 -6.96
CA GLN A 102 14.80 -5.73 -6.03
C GLN A 102 15.00 -4.25 -5.67
N THR A 103 15.12 -3.96 -4.38
CA THR A 103 15.51 -2.63 -3.89
C THR A 103 16.43 -2.77 -2.68
N TYR A 104 17.23 -1.73 -2.42
CA TYR A 104 18.05 -1.64 -1.23
C TYR A 104 17.36 -0.76 -0.21
N THR A 105 17.36 -1.19 1.05
CA THR A 105 16.95 -0.36 2.19
C THR A 105 17.98 0.75 2.44
N ASN A 106 17.64 1.68 3.33
CA ASN A 106 18.60 2.67 3.84
C ASN A 106 19.77 2.05 4.62
N THR A 107 19.62 0.81 5.11
CA THR A 107 20.68 0.02 5.76
C THR A 107 21.55 -0.74 4.75
N GLY A 108 21.21 -0.72 3.46
CA GLY A 108 21.91 -1.47 2.41
C GLY A 108 21.49 -2.93 2.28
N GLU A 109 20.40 -3.34 2.96
CA GLU A 109 19.84 -4.68 2.84
C GLU A 109 19.06 -4.80 1.53
N LEU A 110 19.28 -5.89 0.80
CA LEU A 110 18.52 -6.22 -0.40
C LEU A 110 17.16 -6.79 0.01
N ILE A 111 16.08 -6.12 -0.39
CA ILE A 111 14.71 -6.61 -0.20
C ILE A 111 14.02 -6.81 -1.56
N ILE A 112 13.11 -7.79 -1.62
CA ILE A 112 12.23 -8.00 -2.76
C ILE A 112 10.90 -7.35 -2.44
N GLU A 113 10.57 -6.27 -3.15
CA GLU A 113 9.25 -5.65 -3.09
C GLU A 113 8.28 -6.42 -3.98
N ASN A 114 7.13 -6.78 -3.41
CA ASN A 114 6.00 -7.32 -4.15
C ASN A 114 5.11 -6.14 -4.59
N LEU A 115 5.17 -5.81 -5.87
CA LEU A 115 4.42 -4.74 -6.50
C LEU A 115 3.33 -5.31 -7.41
N ILE A 116 2.37 -4.45 -7.77
CA ILE A 116 1.30 -4.76 -8.72
C ILE A 116 1.45 -3.88 -9.96
N GLY A 117 1.54 -4.52 -11.13
CA GLY A 117 1.45 -3.87 -12.44
C GLY A 117 0.03 -3.95 -13.02
N GLY A 118 -0.22 -3.24 -14.12
CA GLY A 118 -1.47 -3.36 -14.88
C GLY A 118 -2.68 -2.63 -14.28
N VAL A 119 -2.51 -1.90 -13.18
CA VAL A 119 -3.57 -1.13 -12.51
C VAL A 119 -3.29 0.37 -12.66
N PRO A 120 -3.91 1.06 -13.63
CA PRO A 120 -3.73 2.50 -13.79
C PRO A 120 -4.41 3.25 -12.65
N PHE A 121 -3.72 4.25 -12.10
CA PHE A 121 -4.25 5.08 -11.04
C PHE A 121 -3.91 6.55 -11.25
N ASP A 122 -4.92 7.42 -11.19
CA ASP A 122 -4.72 8.85 -11.35
C ASP A 122 -4.31 9.51 -10.03
N CYS A 123 -3.05 9.98 -9.99
CA CYS A 123 -2.48 10.70 -8.86
C CYS A 123 -2.59 12.23 -9.01
N THR A 124 -3.14 12.78 -10.10
CA THR A 124 -3.04 14.21 -10.47
C THR A 124 -3.46 15.15 -9.33
N TYR A 125 -4.54 14.80 -8.62
CA TYR A 125 -5.08 15.60 -7.50
C TYR A 125 -4.82 14.98 -6.13
N LYS A 126 -3.94 13.98 -6.05
CA LYS A 126 -3.59 13.28 -4.82
C LYS A 126 -2.27 13.85 -4.28
N PRO A 127 -2.21 14.32 -3.01
CA PRO A 127 -0.93 14.66 -2.41
C PRO A 127 -0.01 13.45 -2.32
N THR A 128 1.29 13.70 -2.12
CA THR A 128 2.28 12.62 -1.94
C THR A 128 1.87 11.71 -0.78
N GLY A 129 1.81 10.40 -1.03
CA GLY A 129 1.36 9.41 -0.05
C GLY A 129 0.76 8.16 -0.70
N HIS A 130 0.09 7.35 0.12
CA HIS A 130 -0.51 6.07 -0.29
C HIS A 130 -2.03 6.18 -0.40
N TRP A 131 -2.61 5.83 -1.54
CA TRP A 131 -4.03 6.00 -1.83
C TRP A 131 -4.65 4.68 -2.24
N ARG A 132 -5.90 4.43 -1.84
CA ARG A 132 -6.57 3.20 -2.21
C ARG A 132 -6.85 3.20 -3.71
N ASP A 133 -6.76 2.02 -4.32
CA ASP A 133 -7.30 1.82 -5.65
C ASP A 133 -8.83 2.03 -5.69
N GLY A 134 -9.33 2.49 -6.84
CA GLY A 134 -10.75 2.71 -7.04
C GLY A 134 -11.56 1.43 -7.30
N GLN A 135 -10.90 0.33 -7.68
CA GLN A 135 -11.54 -0.92 -8.07
C GLN A 135 -11.23 -2.06 -7.09
N TYR A 136 -9.98 -2.20 -6.64
CA TYR A 136 -9.53 -3.27 -5.76
C TYR A 136 -9.39 -2.78 -4.31
N CYS A 137 -10.01 -3.50 -3.39
CA CYS A 137 -10.01 -3.14 -1.98
C CYS A 137 -8.64 -3.32 -1.32
N ASP A 138 -7.87 -4.28 -1.80
CA ASP A 138 -6.57 -4.72 -1.31
C ASP A 138 -5.40 -4.19 -2.16
N ILE A 139 -5.61 -3.19 -3.03
CA ILE A 139 -4.53 -2.51 -3.76
C ILE A 139 -4.47 -1.05 -3.32
N PHE A 140 -3.25 -0.54 -3.17
CA PHE A 140 -3.00 0.87 -2.94
C PHE A 140 -1.80 1.38 -3.76
N HIS A 141 -1.79 2.69 -4.02
CA HIS A 141 -0.85 3.35 -4.90
C HIS A 141 -0.02 4.39 -4.16
N ALA A 142 1.30 4.35 -4.36
CA ALA A 142 2.19 5.41 -3.94
C ALA A 142 2.18 6.54 -4.98
N CYS A 143 1.58 7.67 -4.63
CA CYS A 143 1.63 8.90 -5.40
C CYS A 143 2.78 9.79 -4.93
N VAL A 144 3.56 10.33 -5.86
CA VAL A 144 4.63 11.30 -5.57
C VAL A 144 4.59 12.42 -6.61
N PHE A 145 4.33 13.65 -6.16
CA PHE A 145 4.19 14.84 -7.01
C PHE A 145 3.20 14.64 -8.17
N GLY A 146 2.00 14.16 -7.85
CA GLY A 146 0.92 13.97 -8.84
C GLY A 146 1.08 12.77 -9.77
N ARG A 147 2.09 11.91 -9.55
CA ARG A 147 2.37 10.74 -10.40
C ARG A 147 2.33 9.43 -9.61
N GLN A 148 1.70 8.42 -10.19
CA GLN A 148 1.76 7.04 -9.68
C GLN A 148 3.20 6.53 -9.83
N ARG A 149 3.79 6.08 -8.71
CA ARG A 149 5.15 5.52 -8.70
C ARG A 149 5.13 4.01 -8.62
N LYS A 150 4.33 3.47 -7.71
CA LYS A 150 4.23 2.04 -7.42
C LYS A 150 2.81 1.71 -7.00
N SER A 151 2.40 0.47 -7.21
CA SER A 151 1.18 -0.09 -6.64
C SER A 151 1.55 -1.30 -5.81
N TYR A 152 0.91 -1.45 -4.67
CA TYR A 152 1.19 -2.49 -3.69
C TYR A 152 -0.09 -3.25 -3.38
N PRO A 153 -0.01 -4.56 -3.19
CA PRO A 153 -1.11 -5.28 -2.61
C PRO A 153 -1.03 -5.21 -1.08
N CYS A 154 -2.17 -5.26 -0.41
CA CYS A 154 -2.22 -5.49 1.02
C CYS A 154 -1.72 -6.91 1.34
N PRO A 155 -1.03 -7.11 2.48
CA PRO A 155 -0.62 -8.43 2.91
C PRO A 155 -1.83 -9.36 3.07
N PHE A 156 -1.76 -10.54 2.45
CA PHE A 156 -2.73 -11.61 2.64
C PHE A 156 -2.24 -12.57 3.72
N VAL A 157 -2.95 -12.63 4.84
CA VAL A 157 -2.61 -13.47 6.01
C VAL A 157 -3.70 -14.50 6.32
N GLY A 158 -4.31 -15.06 5.27
CA GLY A 158 -5.42 -16.02 5.38
C GLY A 158 -6.80 -15.37 5.53
N GLU A 159 -6.86 -14.04 5.60
CA GLU A 159 -8.10 -13.26 5.59
C GLU A 159 -7.95 -12.08 4.62
N ARG A 160 -9.08 -11.65 4.04
CA ARG A 160 -9.16 -10.46 3.21
C ARG A 160 -8.86 -9.20 4.02
N THR A 161 -7.95 -8.40 3.51
CA THR A 161 -7.61 -7.08 4.03
C THR A 161 -7.97 -6.02 3.00
N TYR A 162 -8.20 -4.79 3.45
CA TYR A 162 -8.41 -3.65 2.57
C TYR A 162 -7.51 -2.50 3.00
N PHE A 163 -7.14 -1.61 2.08
CA PHE A 163 -6.34 -0.44 2.43
C PHE A 163 -7.22 0.68 2.97
N ASP A 164 -7.18 0.96 4.27
CA ASP A 164 -7.87 2.09 4.87
C ASP A 164 -7.13 3.41 4.60
N GLU A 165 -7.79 4.34 3.89
CA GLU A 165 -7.18 5.62 3.55
C GLU A 165 -7.01 6.55 4.75
N VAL A 166 -7.81 6.38 5.80
CA VAL A 166 -7.77 7.23 7.00
C VAL A 166 -6.56 6.89 7.86
N SER A 167 -6.40 5.61 8.23
CA SER A 167 -5.25 5.13 9.00
C SER A 167 -3.99 4.92 8.14
N ARG A 168 -4.13 4.91 6.81
CA ARG A 168 -3.07 4.61 5.83
C ARG A 168 -2.47 3.22 6.03
N ARG A 169 -3.29 2.23 6.36
CA ARG A 169 -2.88 0.85 6.68
C ARG A 169 -3.81 -0.17 6.04
N CYS A 170 -3.32 -1.40 5.91
CA CYS A 170 -4.16 -2.53 5.55
C CYS A 170 -4.87 -3.05 6.79
N GLU A 171 -6.20 -3.05 6.76
CA GLU A 171 -7.09 -3.46 7.84
C GLU A 171 -7.90 -4.70 7.44
N PHE A 172 -8.36 -5.47 8.41
CA PHE A 172 -9.17 -6.66 8.13
C PHE A 172 -10.58 -6.27 7.66
N ALA A 173 -11.01 -6.84 6.53
CA ALA A 173 -12.33 -6.56 5.95
C ALA A 173 -13.49 -6.91 6.90
N ARG A 174 -13.34 -7.93 7.76
CA ARG A 174 -14.37 -8.28 8.76
C ARG A 174 -14.66 -7.17 9.77
N LEU A 175 -13.69 -6.29 10.04
CA LEU A 175 -13.86 -5.19 10.99
C LEU A 175 -14.72 -4.07 10.40
N ASN A 176 -14.71 -3.92 9.08
CA ASN A 176 -15.55 -2.97 8.37
C ASN A 176 -15.91 -3.51 6.97
N PRO A 177 -16.96 -4.33 6.86
CA PRO A 177 -17.34 -4.96 5.59
C PRO A 177 -17.74 -3.96 4.50
N ASN A 178 -18.14 -2.76 4.90
CA ASN A 178 -18.57 -1.69 3.99
C ASN A 178 -17.45 -0.69 3.68
N ALA A 179 -16.22 -0.95 4.15
CA ALA A 179 -15.11 -0.03 3.93
C ALA A 179 -14.80 0.16 2.45
N CYS A 180 -15.10 -0.83 1.60
CA CYS A 180 -14.81 -0.84 0.18
C CYS A 180 -16.07 -1.16 -0.63
N ALA A 181 -16.51 -0.21 -1.45
CA ALA A 181 -17.76 -0.33 -2.20
C ALA A 181 -17.70 -1.39 -3.32
N SER A 182 -16.54 -1.61 -3.93
CA SER A 182 -16.39 -2.56 -5.05
C SER A 182 -16.44 -4.02 -4.58
N ASN A 183 -16.00 -4.30 -3.35
CA ASN A 183 -15.84 -5.65 -2.80
C ASN A 183 -15.00 -6.59 -3.70
N LEU A 184 -14.11 -6.02 -4.52
CA LEU A 184 -13.18 -6.75 -5.37
C LEU A 184 -11.82 -6.85 -4.67
N PHE A 185 -11.24 -8.05 -4.69
CA PHE A 185 -9.94 -8.34 -4.09
C PHE A 185 -9.06 -8.99 -5.16
N TYR A 186 -7.78 -8.66 -5.15
CA TYR A 186 -6.80 -9.23 -6.05
C TYR A 186 -6.44 -10.67 -5.68
N TYR A 187 -6.31 -10.95 -4.38
CA TYR A 187 -6.02 -12.29 -3.84
C TYR A 187 -7.27 -13.16 -3.58
#